data_AF-A0A2I4C711-F1
#
_entry.id   AF-A0A2I4C711-F1
#
_cell.length_a   1.000
_cell.length_b   1.000
_cell.length_c   1.000
_cell.angle_alpha   90.00
_cell.angle_beta   90.00
_cell.angle_gamma   90.00
#
_symmetry.space_group_name_H-M   'P 1'
#
loop_
_entity.id
_entity.type
_entity.pdbx_description
1 polymer ?
#
loop_
_entity_poly.entity_id
_entity_poly.type
_entity_poly.pdbx_seq_one_letter_code
_entity_poly.pdbx_strand_id
1 'polypeptide(L)'
;MAQHRRTTSSGGEVKVKQLDWLQHSLCKDADVEFSWTEEEMADLYNTSFIIAADVCYDDELTDGFFRTLYCLCSCFPHSCAVFISIEKRFNFTLRHMDISCDAYNHFKHCLSQLQDMQDGCCRFKVERVSLNFSQFLLYERVEQLELWQLSATRLPPEKAKSGSDLPSS
;
A
#
# COMPACT_ATOMS: atom_id res chain seq x y z
N MET A 1 -32.05 -3.81 0.72
CA MET A 1 -30.85 -3.53 -0.09
C MET A 1 -30.02 -4.81 -0.15
N ALA A 2 -29.70 -5.30 -1.35
CA ALA A 2 -29.04 -6.59 -1.52
C ALA A 2 -27.52 -6.41 -1.40
N GLN A 3 -26.93 -6.92 -0.31
CA GLN A 3 -25.48 -7.04 -0.18
C GLN A 3 -24.99 -8.03 -1.24
N HIS A 4 -24.11 -7.58 -2.14
CA HIS A 4 -23.48 -8.43 -3.16
C HIS A 4 -22.35 -9.24 -2.51
N ARG A 5 -22.74 -10.21 -1.68
CA ARG A 5 -21.83 -11.17 -1.04
C ARG A 5 -21.63 -12.35 -2.00
N ARG A 6 -20.43 -12.49 -2.54
CA ARG A 6 -20.06 -13.72 -3.28
C ARG A 6 -19.25 -14.62 -2.35
N THR A 7 -19.87 -15.71 -1.92
CA THR A 7 -19.18 -16.81 -1.25
C THR A 7 -18.53 -17.70 -2.31
N THR A 8 -17.23 -17.95 -2.16
CA THR A 8 -16.52 -18.92 -3.01
C THR A 8 -16.78 -20.34 -2.50
N SER A 9 -16.70 -21.33 -3.38
CA SER A 9 -16.93 -22.75 -3.03
C SER A 9 -15.97 -23.30 -1.96
N SER A 10 -14.88 -22.58 -1.67
CA SER A 10 -13.85 -22.91 -0.69
C SER A 10 -13.98 -22.15 0.65
N GLY A 11 -15.08 -21.43 0.89
CA GLY A 11 -15.35 -20.77 2.17
C GLY A 11 -14.73 -19.37 2.34
N GLY A 12 -14.08 -18.83 1.31
CA GLY A 12 -13.61 -17.45 1.27
C GLY A 12 -14.74 -16.48 0.90
N GLU A 13 -14.77 -15.33 1.56
CA GLU A 13 -15.69 -14.23 1.28
C GLU A 13 -14.99 -13.13 0.48
N VAL A 14 -15.64 -12.65 -0.58
CA VAL A 14 -15.18 -11.48 -1.35
C VAL A 14 -16.13 -10.31 -1.11
N LYS A 15 -15.58 -9.19 -0.64
CA LYS A 15 -16.27 -7.92 -0.45
C LYS A 15 -15.66 -6.86 -1.37
N VAL A 16 -16.50 -6.11 -2.08
CA VAL A 16 -16.06 -4.99 -2.92
C VAL A 16 -16.29 -3.70 -2.16
N LYS A 17 -15.27 -2.84 -2.14
CA LYS A 17 -15.29 -1.57 -1.41
C LYS A 17 -14.72 -0.43 -2.25
N GLN A 18 -15.31 0.75 -2.08
CA GLN A 18 -14.78 1.97 -2.67
C GLN A 18 -13.50 2.38 -1.94
N LEU A 19 -12.44 2.64 -2.68
CA LEU A 19 -11.20 3.19 -2.15
C LEU A 19 -10.78 4.36 -3.05
N ASP A 20 -11.06 5.57 -2.61
CA ASP A 20 -10.62 6.79 -3.27
C ASP A 20 -9.35 7.31 -2.58
N TRP A 21 -8.23 7.25 -3.28
CA TRP A 21 -6.92 7.63 -2.75
C TRP A 21 -6.78 9.14 -2.53
N LEU A 22 -7.60 9.95 -3.20
CA LEU A 22 -7.58 11.41 -3.04
C LEU A 22 -8.29 11.85 -1.77
N GLN A 23 -9.03 10.95 -1.11
CA GLN A 23 -9.67 11.19 0.18
C GLN A 23 -8.79 10.72 1.34
N HIS A 24 -8.93 11.37 2.50
CA HIS A 24 -8.17 11.03 3.71
C HIS A 24 -8.80 9.91 4.56
N SER A 25 -10.06 9.56 4.30
CA SER A 25 -10.81 8.58 5.08
C SER A 25 -11.64 7.66 4.20
N LEU A 26 -11.83 6.43 4.66
CA LEU A 26 -12.75 5.48 4.04
C LEU A 26 -14.18 6.01 4.09
N CYS A 27 -14.90 5.96 2.97
CA CYS A 27 -16.28 6.44 2.87
C CYS A 27 -17.21 5.56 3.73
N LYS A 28 -17.92 6.14 4.69
CA LYS A 28 -18.89 5.46 5.58
C LYS A 28 -20.34 5.81 5.28
N ASP A 29 -20.58 6.58 4.23
CA ASP A 29 -21.91 7.01 3.87
C ASP A 29 -22.73 5.82 3.36
N ALA A 30 -23.81 5.49 4.06
CA ALA A 30 -24.68 4.36 3.73
C ALA A 30 -25.41 4.56 2.39
N ASP A 31 -25.52 5.80 1.91
CA ASP A 31 -26.13 6.13 0.62
C ASP A 31 -25.15 5.99 -0.55
N VAL A 32 -23.86 5.79 -0.28
CA VAL A 32 -22.81 5.57 -1.28
C VAL A 32 -22.59 4.07 -1.50
N GLU A 33 -22.62 3.65 -2.77
CA GLU A 33 -22.36 2.25 -3.14
C GLU A 33 -20.93 1.84 -2.74
N PHE A 34 -20.79 0.62 -2.19
CA PHE A 34 -19.51 0.07 -1.74
C PHE A 34 -18.83 0.85 -0.59
N SER A 35 -19.59 1.62 0.18
CA SER A 35 -19.10 2.23 1.41
C SER A 35 -18.69 1.19 2.46
N TRP A 36 -17.93 1.66 3.45
CA TRP A 36 -17.35 0.87 4.53
C TRP A 36 -18.24 0.91 5.76
N THR A 37 -18.54 -0.27 6.30
CA THR A 37 -19.13 -0.43 7.63
C THR A 37 -18.04 -0.59 8.70
N GLU A 38 -18.38 -0.38 9.96
CA GLU A 38 -17.42 -0.59 11.08
C GLU A 38 -16.93 -2.04 11.17
N GLU A 39 -17.80 -3.01 10.86
CA GLU A 39 -17.43 -4.44 10.83
C GLU A 39 -16.35 -4.71 9.77
N GLU A 40 -16.52 -4.15 8.57
CA GLU A 40 -15.57 -4.35 7.47
C GLU A 40 -14.27 -3.57 7.67
N MET A 41 -14.31 -2.46 8.40
CA MET A 41 -13.10 -1.79 8.85
C MET A 41 -12.35 -2.63 9.88
N ALA A 42 -13.04 -3.31 10.79
CA ALA A 42 -12.40 -4.23 11.72
C ALA A 42 -11.73 -5.40 10.97
N ASP A 43 -12.39 -5.96 9.95
CA ASP A 43 -11.79 -6.94 9.04
C ASP A 43 -10.54 -6.38 8.34
N LEU A 44 -10.63 -5.15 7.82
CA LEU A 44 -9.50 -4.46 7.17
C LEU A 44 -8.31 -4.30 8.12
N TYR A 45 -8.54 -3.92 9.38
CA TYR A 45 -7.45 -3.79 10.36
C TYR A 45 -6.82 -5.13 10.73
N ASN A 46 -7.48 -6.25 10.45
CA ASN A 46 -6.93 -7.60 10.59
C ASN A 46 -6.18 -8.10 9.33
N THR A 47 -5.96 -7.24 8.34
CA THR A 47 -5.31 -7.61 7.07
C THR A 47 -3.84 -8.00 7.29
N SER A 48 -3.44 -9.14 6.75
CA SER A 48 -2.03 -9.59 6.76
C SER A 48 -1.28 -9.19 5.49
N PHE A 49 -1.98 -9.13 4.36
CA PHE A 49 -1.40 -8.86 3.05
C PHE A 49 -2.24 -7.85 2.26
N ILE A 50 -1.58 -6.89 1.63
CA ILE A 50 -2.18 -6.02 0.62
C ILE A 50 -1.56 -6.39 -0.73
N ILE A 51 -2.37 -6.51 -1.78
CA ILE A 51 -1.90 -6.71 -3.13
C ILE A 51 -2.46 -5.58 -3.99
N ALA A 52 -1.59 -4.87 -4.71
CA ALA A 52 -1.95 -3.78 -5.59
C ALA A 52 -1.34 -4.01 -6.97
N ALA A 53 -2.16 -3.83 -8.01
CA ALA A 53 -1.78 -3.99 -9.40
C ALA A 53 -2.43 -2.88 -10.23
N ASP A 54 -1.69 -2.37 -11.21
CA ASP A 54 -2.15 -1.29 -12.12
C ASP A 54 -2.65 -0.03 -11.38
N VAL A 55 -1.96 0.33 -10.29
CA VAL A 55 -2.30 1.48 -9.43
C VAL A 55 -1.41 2.71 -9.63
N CYS A 56 -0.31 2.59 -10.40
CA CYS A 56 0.67 3.65 -10.60
C CYS A 56 0.77 4.04 -12.09
N TYR A 57 0.15 5.16 -12.46
CA TYR A 57 0.18 5.69 -13.83
C TYR A 57 0.10 7.23 -13.91
N ASP A 58 -0.22 7.89 -12.80
CA ASP A 58 -0.29 9.33 -12.63
C ASP A 58 0.35 9.70 -11.28
N ASP A 59 1.05 10.83 -11.21
CA ASP A 59 1.83 11.20 -10.03
C ASP A 59 0.94 11.51 -8.82
N GLU A 60 -0.19 12.20 -9.01
CA GLU A 60 -1.13 12.57 -7.94
C GLU A 60 -1.84 11.33 -7.38
N LEU A 61 -2.27 10.42 -8.27
CA LEU A 61 -2.86 9.14 -7.84
C LEU A 61 -1.84 8.24 -7.16
N THR A 62 -0.59 8.23 -7.62
CA THR A 62 0.50 7.48 -6.98
C THR A 62 0.76 8.02 -5.57
N ASP A 63 0.84 9.34 -5.40
CA ASP A 63 0.99 9.98 -4.08
C ASP A 63 -0.18 9.64 -3.15
N GLY A 64 -1.41 9.68 -3.68
CA GLY A 64 -2.60 9.26 -2.98
C GLY A 64 -2.51 7.81 -2.50
N PHE A 65 -2.14 6.90 -3.40
CA PHE A 65 -2.00 5.49 -3.09
C PHE A 65 -0.97 5.25 -1.98
N PHE A 66 0.22 5.86 -2.06
CA PHE A 66 1.26 5.72 -1.03
C PHE A 66 0.84 6.30 0.32
N ARG A 67 0.13 7.43 0.32
CA ARG A 67 -0.48 8.00 1.54
C ARG A 67 -1.50 7.04 2.14
N THR A 68 -2.42 6.49 1.34
CA THR A 68 -3.40 5.51 1.80
C THR A 68 -2.72 4.26 2.37
N LEU A 69 -1.71 3.72 1.67
CA LEU A 69 -0.94 2.56 2.11
C LEU A 69 -0.26 2.82 3.46
N TYR A 70 0.38 3.97 3.62
CA TYR A 70 0.99 4.39 4.87
C TYR A 70 -0.04 4.47 6.00
N CYS A 71 -1.18 5.14 5.77
CA CYS A 71 -2.24 5.27 6.78
C CYS A 71 -2.77 3.91 7.22
N LEU A 72 -3.06 3.01 6.27
CA LEU A 72 -3.55 1.67 6.56
C LEU A 72 -2.52 0.89 7.39
N CYS A 73 -1.27 0.84 6.93
CA CYS A 73 -0.21 0.11 7.61
C CYS A 73 0.06 0.64 9.03
N SER A 74 -0.07 1.95 9.23
CA SER A 74 0.12 2.61 10.54
C SER A 74 -0.99 2.29 11.54
N CYS A 75 -2.18 1.96 11.05
CA CYS A 75 -3.32 1.57 11.87
C CYS A 75 -3.33 0.07 12.22
N PHE A 76 -2.56 -0.76 11.52
CA PHE A 76 -2.56 -2.20 11.78
C PHE A 76 -1.86 -2.54 13.11
N PRO A 77 -2.41 -3.47 13.92
CA PRO A 77 -1.80 -3.89 15.17
C PRO A 77 -0.62 -4.85 14.97
N HIS A 78 -0.44 -5.40 13.76
CA HIS A 78 0.58 -6.38 13.39
C HIS A 78 1.34 -5.94 12.13
N SER A 79 2.41 -6.66 11.80
CA SER A 79 3.14 -6.45 10.56
C SER A 79 2.29 -6.81 9.35
N CYS A 80 2.33 -5.99 8.31
CA CYS A 80 1.65 -6.23 7.05
C CYS A 80 2.66 -6.32 5.90
N ALA A 81 2.44 -7.27 5.00
CA ALA A 81 3.22 -7.37 3.76
C ALA A 81 2.40 -6.83 2.59
N VAL A 82 2.94 -5.85 1.87
CA VAL A 82 2.30 -5.25 0.71
C VAL A 82 3.05 -5.64 -0.55
N PHE A 83 2.33 -6.20 -1.52
CA PHE A 83 2.85 -6.55 -2.83
C PHE A 83 2.32 -5.57 -3.87
N ILE A 84 3.22 -4.92 -4.59
CA ILE A 84 2.87 -3.97 -5.65
C ILE A 84 3.48 -4.47 -6.95
N SER A 85 2.64 -4.76 -7.94
CA SER A 85 3.11 -5.01 -9.30
C SER A 85 3.08 -3.72 -10.12
N ILE A 86 4.14 -3.44 -10.87
CA ILE A 86 4.23 -2.29 -11.76
C ILE A 86 4.79 -2.69 -13.13
N GLU A 87 4.19 -2.15 -14.19
CA GLU A 87 4.68 -2.25 -15.56
C GLU A 87 5.40 -0.95 -15.95
N LYS A 88 6.62 -1.07 -16.47
CA LYS A 88 7.36 0.08 -17.04
C LYS A 88 6.77 0.46 -18.39
N ARG A 89 6.05 1.58 -18.43
CA ARG A 89 5.53 2.18 -19.66
C ARG A 89 6.47 3.28 -20.15
N PHE A 90 7.21 3.00 -21.20
CA PHE A 90 8.13 3.95 -21.83
C PHE A 90 7.37 4.78 -22.86
N ASN A 91 7.28 6.08 -22.61
CA ASN A 91 6.58 7.02 -23.47
C ASN A 91 7.55 8.11 -23.91
N PHE A 92 7.42 8.59 -25.14
CA PHE A 92 8.08 9.83 -25.53
C PHE A 92 7.39 11.00 -24.85
N THR A 93 8.15 11.83 -24.14
CA THR A 93 7.60 12.99 -23.44
C THR A 93 8.06 14.28 -24.09
N LEU A 94 7.11 15.19 -24.35
CA LEU A 94 7.43 16.51 -24.90
C LEU A 94 8.26 17.35 -23.93
N ARG A 95 8.17 17.08 -22.62
CA ARG A 95 8.93 17.78 -21.57
C ARG A 95 10.43 17.54 -21.71
N HIS A 96 10.81 16.28 -21.97
CA HIS A 96 12.22 15.88 -22.07
C HIS A 96 12.68 15.73 -23.52
N MET A 97 11.75 15.79 -24.48
CA MET A 97 11.99 15.50 -25.90
C MET A 97 12.69 14.15 -26.09
N ASP A 98 12.37 13.17 -25.24
CA ASP A 98 13.00 11.86 -25.19
C ASP A 98 12.02 10.81 -24.63
N ILE A 99 12.40 9.53 -24.75
CA ILE A 99 11.70 8.41 -24.14
C ILE A 99 11.96 8.42 -22.63
N SER A 100 10.89 8.48 -21.84
CA SER A 100 10.95 8.41 -20.39
C SER A 100 9.90 7.46 -19.81
N CYS A 101 10.08 7.10 -18.54
CA CYS A 101 9.18 6.23 -17.78
C CYS A 101 8.78 6.95 -16.48
N ASP A 102 8.17 8.13 -16.63
CA ASP A 102 7.98 9.09 -15.55
C ASP A 102 7.17 8.50 -14.38
N ALA A 103 6.06 7.81 -14.66
CA ALA A 103 5.25 7.16 -13.61
C ALA A 103 6.06 6.11 -12.82
N TYR A 104 6.95 5.35 -13.47
CA TYR A 104 7.83 4.40 -12.78
C TYR A 104 8.89 5.13 -11.93
N ASN A 105 9.46 6.21 -12.46
CA ASN A 105 10.43 7.02 -11.73
C ASN A 105 9.81 7.64 -10.47
N HIS A 106 8.58 8.15 -10.59
CA HIS A 106 7.81 8.68 -9.46
C HIS A 106 7.47 7.60 -8.44
N PHE A 107 6.97 6.44 -8.88
CA PHE A 107 6.78 5.27 -8.02
C PHE A 107 8.05 4.88 -7.24
N LYS A 108 9.21 4.85 -7.91
CA LYS A 108 10.50 4.56 -7.28
C LYS A 108 10.88 5.61 -6.25
N HIS A 109 10.57 6.89 -6.50
CA HIS A 109 10.77 7.97 -5.55
C HIS A 109 9.90 7.78 -4.30
N CYS A 110 8.60 7.53 -4.47
CA CYS A 110 7.68 7.26 -3.35
C CYS A 110 8.11 6.04 -2.51
N LEU A 111 8.59 4.96 -3.16
CA LEU A 111 9.16 3.81 -2.45
C LEU A 111 10.36 4.19 -1.57
N SER A 112 11.28 5.02 -2.09
CA SER A 112 12.44 5.47 -1.33
C SER A 112 12.01 6.33 -0.15
N GLN A 113 11.12 7.30 -0.37
CA GLN A 113 10.60 8.16 0.69
C GLN A 113 9.93 7.34 1.80
N LEU A 114 9.15 6.32 1.44
CA LEU A 114 8.48 5.45 2.39
C LEU A 114 9.49 4.60 3.18
N GLN A 115 10.56 4.10 2.54
CA GLN A 115 11.62 3.35 3.20
C GLN A 115 12.44 4.19 4.17
N ASP A 116 12.73 5.43 3.78
CA ASP A 116 13.59 6.36 4.54
C ASP A 116 12.83 7.09 5.66
N MET A 117 11.52 6.86 5.76
CA MET A 117 10.64 7.49 6.75
C MET A 117 11.02 7.10 8.20
N GLN A 118 11.15 8.11 9.06
CA GLN A 118 11.52 7.97 10.47
C GLN A 118 10.58 8.82 11.35
N ASP A 119 9.29 8.49 11.30
CA ASP A 119 8.24 9.20 12.04
C ASP A 119 7.96 8.61 13.44
N GLY A 120 8.58 7.48 13.76
CA GLY A 120 8.35 6.73 15.00
C GLY A 120 7.06 5.92 15.04
N CYS A 121 6.24 5.95 13.98
CA CYS A 121 4.99 5.20 13.88
C CYS A 121 5.21 3.82 13.25
N CYS A 122 5.85 3.80 12.08
CA CYS A 122 6.06 2.59 11.29
C CYS A 122 7.45 2.57 10.66
N ARG A 123 7.98 1.36 10.51
CA ARG A 123 9.17 1.12 9.69
C ARG A 123 8.79 0.29 8.48
N PHE A 124 9.18 0.77 7.30
CA PHE A 124 9.00 0.06 6.04
C PHE A 124 10.33 -0.49 5.56
N LYS A 125 10.32 -1.77 5.16
CA LYS A 125 11.40 -2.39 4.38
C LYS A 125 10.89 -2.63 2.97
N VAL A 126 11.62 -2.18 1.95
CA VAL A 126 11.23 -2.35 0.55
C VAL A 126 12.21 -3.29 -0.15
N GLU A 127 11.71 -4.26 -0.90
CA GLU A 127 12.53 -5.17 -1.69
C GLU A 127 11.87 -5.53 -3.03
N ARG A 128 12.69 -5.71 -4.06
CA ARG A 128 12.21 -6.24 -5.35
C ARG A 128 12.13 -7.76 -5.25
N VAL A 129 10.99 -8.32 -5.64
CA VAL A 129 10.75 -9.76 -5.62
C VAL A 129 11.22 -10.38 -6.93
N SER A 130 11.95 -11.49 -6.84
CA SER A 130 12.37 -12.26 -8.02
C SER A 130 11.16 -12.94 -8.67
N LEU A 131 11.06 -12.88 -9.99
CA LEU A 131 9.97 -13.51 -10.76
C LEU A 131 10.28 -14.96 -11.14
N ASN A 132 11.16 -15.65 -10.40
CA ASN A 132 11.55 -17.04 -10.65
C ASN A 132 10.64 -18.08 -9.96
N PHE A 133 9.51 -17.64 -9.38
CA PHE A 133 8.52 -18.52 -8.76
C PHE A 133 7.67 -19.27 -9.80
N SER A 134 7.02 -20.37 -9.40
CA SER A 134 6.17 -21.18 -10.27
C SER A 134 5.08 -20.35 -10.96
N GLN A 135 4.92 -20.54 -12.26
CA GLN A 135 3.92 -19.84 -13.05
C GLN A 135 2.62 -20.66 -13.11
N PHE A 136 1.58 -20.18 -12.42
CA PHE A 136 0.27 -20.85 -12.40
C PHE A 136 -0.67 -20.41 -13.52
N LEU A 137 -0.48 -19.18 -14.04
CA LEU A 137 -1.27 -18.62 -15.14
C LEU A 137 -0.43 -18.57 -16.41
N LEU A 138 -1.03 -18.78 -17.57
CA LEU A 138 -0.37 -18.61 -18.87
C LEU A 138 -0.27 -17.11 -19.21
N TYR A 139 0.93 -16.55 -19.05
CA TYR A 139 1.26 -15.18 -19.45
C TYR A 139 2.75 -15.05 -19.77
N GLU A 140 3.16 -13.99 -20.45
CA GLU A 140 4.58 -13.73 -20.70
C GLU A 140 5.20 -12.97 -19.52
N ARG A 141 6.35 -13.42 -19.02
CA ARG A 141 7.14 -12.68 -18.02
C ARG A 141 8.17 -11.82 -18.74
N VAL A 142 7.89 -10.53 -18.80
CA VAL A 142 8.76 -9.52 -19.41
C VAL A 142 9.54 -8.74 -18.34
N GLU A 143 10.69 -8.19 -18.70
CA GLU A 143 11.57 -7.44 -17.77
C GLU A 143 10.96 -6.10 -17.31
N GLN A 144 9.98 -5.59 -18.07
CA GLN A 144 9.25 -4.37 -17.79
C GLN A 144 8.25 -4.55 -16.65
N LEU A 145 7.87 -5.79 -16.32
CA LEU A 145 6.99 -6.09 -15.20
C LEU A 145 7.83 -6.37 -13.96
N GLU A 146 7.62 -5.58 -12.91
CA GLU A 146 8.30 -5.74 -11.63
C GLU A 146 7.30 -6.05 -10.52
N LEU A 147 7.71 -6.86 -9.56
CA LEU A 147 7.00 -7.09 -8.31
C LEU A 147 7.85 -6.56 -7.16
N TRP A 148 7.23 -5.75 -6.32
CA TRP A 148 7.84 -5.15 -5.13
C TRP A 148 7.12 -5.63 -3.88
N GLN A 149 7.87 -5.95 -2.84
CA GLN A 149 7.36 -6.29 -1.53
C GLN A 149 7.77 -5.21 -0.53
N LEU A 150 6.80 -4.74 0.25
CA LEU A 150 7.00 -3.84 1.37
C LEU A 150 6.61 -4.59 2.64
N SER A 151 7.48 -4.56 3.64
CA SER A 151 7.17 -5.07 4.98
C SER A 151 6.97 -3.90 5.93
N ALA A 152 5.74 -3.66 6.35
CA ALA A 152 5.39 -2.61 7.31
C ALA A 152 5.38 -3.19 8.72
N THR A 153 6.15 -2.59 9.62
CA THR A 153 6.19 -2.97 11.04
C THR A 153 5.90 -1.76 11.90
N ARG A 154 4.87 -1.85 12.75
CA ARG A 154 4.55 -0.82 13.74
C ARG A 154 5.64 -0.74 14.79
N LEU A 155 6.07 0.48 15.11
CA LEU A 155 7.05 0.73 16.16
C LEU A 155 6.33 0.92 17.52
N PRO A 156 6.89 0.41 18.62
CA PRO A 156 6.39 0.74 19.95
C PRO A 156 6.51 2.24 20.22
N PRO A 157 5.57 2.85 20.96
CA PRO A 157 5.70 4.24 21.37
C PRO A 157 7.00 4.42 22.18
N GLU A 158 7.78 5.44 21.81
CA GLU A 158 9.06 5.73 22.45
C GLU A 158 8.81 6.03 23.94
N LYS A 159 9.45 5.27 24.84
CA LYS A 159 9.37 5.55 26.28
C LYS A 159 10.08 6.89 26.52
N ALA A 160 9.35 7.90 26.97
CA ALA A 160 9.92 9.15 27.43
C ALA A 160 11.02 8.84 28.47
N LYS A 161 12.27 9.23 28.18
CA LYS A 161 13.37 9.13 29.13
C LYS A 161 13.01 9.99 30.35
N SER A 162 12.63 9.37 31.46
CA SER A 162 12.50 10.04 32.74
C SER A 162 13.90 10.47 33.18
N GLY A 163 14.26 11.73 32.93
CA GLY A 163 15.44 12.35 33.50
C GLY A 163 15.24 12.50 35.00
N SER A 164 15.81 11.60 35.79
CA SER A 164 15.97 11.76 37.23
C SER A 164 17.44 11.55 37.58
N ASP A 165 18.25 12.56 37.33
CA ASP A 165 19.54 12.75 37.98
C ASP A 165 19.58 14.19 38.50
N LEU A 166 19.09 14.37 39.72
CA LEU A 166 19.37 15.55 40.54
C LEU A 166 20.56 15.18 41.43
N PRO A 167 21.70 15.89 41.36
CA PRO A 167 22.79 15.67 42.29
C PRO A 167 22.38 16.26 43.64
N SER A 168 22.53 15.45 44.69
CA SER A 168 22.39 15.89 46.07
C SER A 168 23.52 16.86 46.41
N SER A 169 23.19 18.01 46.99
CA SER A 169 24.11 18.90 47.70
C SER A 169 23.44 19.35 48.99
#